data_AF-Q93AL2-F1
#
_entry.id   AF-Q93AL2-F1
#
_cell.length_a   1.000
_cell.length_b   1.000
_cell.length_c   1.000
_cell.angle_alpha   90.00
_cell.angle_beta   90.00
_cell.angle_gamma   90.00
#
_symmetry.space_group_name_H-M   'P 1'
#
loop_
_entity.id
_entity.type
_entity.pdbx_description
1 polymer ?
#
loop_
_entity_poly.entity_id
_entity_poly.type
_entity_poly.pdbx_seq_one_letter_code
_entity_poly.pdbx_strand_id
1 'polypeptide(L)'
;TVDFGASDVAMKDDEINKVPAEKGVLLLPLTAGSIVLAYNLPEVPQLQLSRAVYTDILLGKIKFWDDPAIAKINSNVKLPKEEIKVIYRADGSGTTGVFTKHLSTISPEWKTQVGEGKSVKWPIGVGGKGNEGVT
;
A
#
# COMPACT_ATOMS: atom_id res chain seq x y z
N THR A 1 6.48 9.16 27.97
CA THR A 1 7.30 7.96 27.73
C THR A 1 6.37 6.82 27.35
N VAL A 2 6.85 5.84 26.59
CA VAL A 2 6.08 4.65 26.22
C VAL A 2 6.84 3.41 26.68
N ASP A 3 6.12 2.34 27.01
CA ASP A 3 6.72 1.09 27.51
C ASP A 3 7.27 0.22 26.37
N PHE A 4 6.64 0.26 25.19
CA PHE A 4 7.09 -0.44 23.98
C PHE A 4 6.67 0.32 22.71
N GLY A 5 7.33 0.01 21.60
CA GLY A 5 6.94 0.45 20.26
C GLY A 5 6.40 -0.72 19.44
N ALA A 6 5.56 -0.42 18.44
CA ALA A 6 5.03 -1.40 17.49
C ALA A 6 5.35 -0.95 16.06
N SER A 7 5.75 -1.89 15.20
CA SER A 7 6.01 -1.61 13.79
C SER A 7 5.78 -2.84 12.91
N ASP A 8 5.23 -2.61 11.72
CA ASP A 8 5.09 -3.66 10.69
C ASP A 8 6.40 -3.95 9.95
N VAL A 9 7.39 -3.05 10.07
CA VAL A 9 8.69 -3.17 9.42
C VAL A 9 9.75 -3.30 10.49
N ALA A 10 10.43 -4.45 10.51
CA ALA A 10 11.54 -4.71 11.41
C ALA A 10 12.67 -3.68 11.23
N MET A 11 13.36 -3.38 12.34
CA MET A 11 14.57 -2.56 12.27
C MET A 11 15.65 -3.29 11.49
N LYS A 12 16.42 -2.54 10.72
CA LYS A 12 17.66 -3.01 10.08
C LYS A 12 18.80 -3.04 11.10
N ASP A 13 19.86 -3.79 10.80
CA ASP A 13 21.03 -3.91 11.66
C ASP A 13 21.66 -2.53 11.98
N ASP A 14 21.71 -1.62 11.00
CA ASP A 14 22.24 -0.27 11.21
C ASP A 14 21.33 0.59 12.12
N GLU A 15 20.02 0.32 12.14
CA GLU A 15 19.07 0.97 13.05
C GLU A 15 19.20 0.39 14.46
N ILE A 16 19.39 -0.94 14.59
CA ILE A 16 19.64 -1.62 15.86
C ILE A 16 20.94 -1.10 16.50
N ASN A 17 22.00 -0.94 15.71
CA ASN A 17 23.30 -0.45 16.18
C ASN A 17 23.27 1.02 16.67
N LYS A 18 22.23 1.79 16.33
CA LYS A 18 22.02 3.16 16.84
C LYS A 18 21.36 3.18 18.22
N VAL A 19 20.83 2.05 18.69
CA VAL A 19 20.25 1.95 20.03
C VAL A 19 21.39 1.87 21.04
N PRO A 20 21.41 2.71 22.10
CA PRO A 20 22.44 2.64 23.12
C PRO A 20 22.54 1.23 23.73
N ALA A 21 23.75 0.69 23.82
CA ALA A 21 23.98 -0.71 24.21
C ALA A 21 23.44 -1.04 25.60
N GLU A 22 23.42 -0.06 26.51
CA GLU A 22 22.86 -0.17 27.85
C GLU A 22 21.32 -0.24 27.88
N LYS A 23 20.65 0.17 26.79
CA LYS A 23 19.20 0.03 26.61
C LYS A 23 18.83 -1.23 25.84
N GLY A 24 19.58 -1.53 24.78
CA GLY A 24 19.30 -2.64 23.87
C GLY A 24 17.95 -2.53 23.13
N VAL A 25 17.68 -3.47 22.23
CA VAL A 25 16.38 -3.61 21.55
C VAL A 25 16.10 -5.09 21.26
N LEU A 26 14.84 -5.49 21.43
CA LEU A 26 14.34 -6.82 21.08
C LEU A 26 13.15 -6.66 20.13
N LEU A 27 13.19 -7.38 19.01
CA LEU A 27 12.11 -7.44 18.02
C LEU A 27 11.34 -8.75 18.21
N LEU A 28 10.09 -8.66 18.63
CA LEU A 28 9.22 -9.83 18.86
C LEU A 28 8.05 -9.79 17.88
N PRO A 29 7.84 -10.82 17.03
CA PRO A 29 6.63 -10.95 16.24
C PRO A 29 5.42 -11.16 17.17
N LEU A 30 4.43 -10.27 17.08
CA LEU A 30 3.21 -10.37 17.91
C LEU A 30 2.03 -10.95 17.13
N THR A 31 1.76 -10.43 15.93
CA THR A 31 0.59 -10.80 15.12
C THR A 31 0.93 -10.87 13.64
N ALA A 32 0.14 -11.63 12.88
CA ALA A 32 0.17 -11.64 11.42
C ALA A 32 -1.18 -11.18 10.86
N GLY A 33 -1.15 -10.46 9.74
CA GLY A 33 -2.34 -9.95 9.06
C GLY A 33 -2.10 -9.77 7.57
N SER A 34 -3.16 -9.41 6.85
CA SER A 34 -3.13 -9.19 5.40
C SER A 34 -3.42 -7.73 5.08
N ILE A 35 -2.66 -7.17 4.13
CA ILE A 35 -2.97 -5.87 3.54
C ILE A 35 -3.90 -6.11 2.35
N VAL A 36 -5.03 -5.41 2.32
CA VAL A 36 -6.03 -5.48 1.24
C VAL A 36 -6.24 -4.11 0.63
N LEU A 37 -6.69 -4.09 -0.63
CA LEU A 37 -7.13 -2.88 -1.30
C LEU A 37 -8.63 -2.67 -0.99
N ALA A 38 -8.93 -1.66 -0.20
CA ALA A 38 -10.30 -1.17 -0.07
C ALA A 38 -10.68 -0.35 -1.31
N TYR A 39 -11.94 -0.39 -1.70
CA TYR A 39 -12.49 0.35 -2.83
C TYR A 39 -13.93 0.77 -2.55
N ASN A 40 -14.40 1.79 -3.24
CA ASN A 40 -15.78 2.30 -3.12
C ASN A 40 -16.47 2.22 -4.48
N LEU A 41 -17.22 1.14 -4.68
CA LEU A 41 -18.10 0.91 -5.82
C LEU A 41 -19.38 0.24 -5.29
N PRO A 42 -20.42 1.01 -4.89
CA PRO A 42 -21.60 0.46 -4.24
C PRO A 42 -22.31 -0.63 -5.07
N GLU A 43 -22.28 -0.49 -6.39
CA GLU A 43 -22.91 -1.42 -7.34
C GLU A 43 -22.03 -2.65 -7.67
N VAL A 44 -20.78 -2.71 -7.18
CA VAL A 44 -19.81 -3.78 -7.47
C VAL A 44 -19.28 -4.34 -6.16
N PRO A 45 -20.02 -5.25 -5.49
CA PRO A 45 -19.63 -5.77 -4.17
C PRO A 45 -18.42 -6.71 -4.21
N GLN A 46 -18.08 -7.24 -5.39
CA GLN A 46 -16.93 -8.12 -5.59
C GLN A 46 -16.13 -7.66 -6.81
N LEU A 47 -14.99 -7.04 -6.55
CA LEU A 47 -14.03 -6.62 -7.55
C LEU A 47 -12.77 -7.47 -7.47
N GLN A 48 -12.33 -7.97 -8.61
CA GLN A 48 -11.08 -8.70 -8.77
C GLN A 48 -10.06 -7.84 -9.52
N LEU A 49 -8.87 -7.69 -8.95
CA LEU A 49 -7.74 -6.99 -9.59
C LEU A 49 -6.54 -7.94 -9.66
N SER A 50 -5.95 -8.05 -10.84
CA SER A 50 -4.66 -8.74 -10.99
C SER A 50 -3.52 -7.86 -10.49
N ARG A 51 -2.35 -8.48 -10.28
CA ARG A 51 -1.12 -7.77 -9.88
C ARG A 51 -0.73 -6.62 -10.80
N ALA A 52 -0.86 -6.83 -12.10
CA ALA A 52 -0.61 -5.80 -13.10
C ALA A 52 -1.62 -4.65 -12.96
N VAL A 53 -2.91 -4.98 -12.89
CA VAL A 53 -3.99 -3.99 -12.87
C VAL A 53 -3.87 -3.03 -11.68
N TYR A 54 -3.76 -3.55 -10.44
CA TYR A 54 -3.68 -2.62 -9.30
C TYR A 54 -2.36 -1.85 -9.29
N THR A 55 -1.28 -2.39 -9.85
CA THR A 55 -0.02 -1.64 -9.96
C THR A 55 -0.15 -0.50 -10.97
N ASP A 56 -0.79 -0.75 -12.12
CA ASP A 56 -1.06 0.25 -13.15
C ASP A 56 -2.06 1.33 -12.68
N ILE A 57 -3.02 0.97 -11.82
CA ILE A 57 -3.87 1.95 -11.12
C ILE A 57 -2.97 2.87 -10.27
N LEU A 58 -2.09 2.32 -9.43
CA LEU A 58 -1.26 3.11 -8.52
C LEU A 58 -0.16 3.93 -9.24
N LEU A 59 0.23 3.53 -10.45
CA LEU A 59 1.07 4.32 -11.36
C LEU A 59 0.28 5.38 -12.15
N GLY A 60 -1.06 5.39 -12.06
CA GLY A 60 -1.93 6.33 -12.76
C GLY A 60 -2.13 6.04 -14.24
N LYS A 61 -1.83 4.82 -14.70
CA LYS A 61 -2.05 4.37 -16.07
C LYS A 61 -3.49 3.96 -16.32
N ILE A 62 -4.06 3.22 -15.37
CA ILE A 62 -5.49 2.88 -15.36
C ILE A 62 -6.21 3.94 -14.52
N LYS A 63 -7.11 4.69 -15.15
CA LYS A 63 -7.75 5.87 -14.55
C LYS A 63 -9.25 5.73 -14.34
N PHE A 64 -9.89 4.74 -14.94
CA PHE A 64 -11.34 4.55 -14.86
C PHE A 64 -11.66 3.11 -14.47
N TRP A 65 -12.74 2.93 -13.72
CA TRP A 65 -13.17 1.60 -13.27
C TRP A 65 -13.64 0.69 -14.41
N ASP A 66 -14.13 1.25 -15.52
CA ASP A 66 -14.54 0.51 -16.72
C ASP A 66 -13.38 0.21 -17.69
N ASP A 67 -12.12 0.41 -17.27
CA ASP A 67 -10.96 0.10 -18.08
C ASP A 67 -10.99 -1.36 -18.58
N PRO A 68 -10.68 -1.63 -19.88
CA PRO A 68 -10.73 -2.97 -20.44
C PRO A 68 -9.94 -4.02 -19.65
N ALA A 69 -8.82 -3.65 -19.01
CA ALA A 69 -8.04 -4.58 -18.20
C ALA A 69 -8.76 -4.99 -16.90
N ILE A 70 -9.58 -4.10 -16.32
CA ILE A 70 -10.45 -4.41 -15.18
C ILE A 70 -11.68 -5.21 -15.67
N ALA A 71 -12.33 -4.74 -16.72
CA ALA A 71 -13.55 -5.34 -17.27
C ALA A 71 -13.34 -6.79 -17.71
N LYS A 72 -12.19 -7.11 -18.31
CA LYS A 72 -11.85 -8.47 -18.73
C LYS A 72 -11.85 -9.48 -17.56
N ILE A 73 -11.45 -9.05 -16.37
CA ILE A 73 -11.37 -9.91 -15.17
C ILE A 73 -12.74 -10.01 -14.48
N ASN A 74 -13.57 -8.97 -14.63
CA ASN A 74 -14.85 -8.80 -13.93
C ASN A 74 -16.02 -8.84 -14.93
N SER A 75 -16.04 -9.83 -15.83
CA SER A 75 -17.02 -9.91 -16.93
C SER A 75 -18.46 -10.17 -16.47
N ASN A 76 -18.65 -10.55 -15.21
CA ASN A 76 -19.93 -10.82 -14.57
C ASN A 76 -20.60 -9.57 -13.95
N VAL A 77 -19.95 -8.40 -13.98
CA VAL A 77 -20.47 -7.16 -13.40
C VAL A 77 -20.36 -6.01 -14.38
N LYS A 78 -21.27 -5.04 -14.27
CA LYS A 78 -21.21 -3.81 -15.04
C LYS A 78 -20.37 -2.79 -14.28
N LEU A 79 -19.18 -2.49 -14.79
CA LEU A 79 -18.29 -1.49 -14.21
C LEU A 79 -18.75 -0.07 -14.59
N PRO A 80 -18.74 0.89 -13.66
CA PRO A 80 -19.12 2.26 -13.95
C PRO A 80 -17.97 3.00 -14.65
N LYS A 81 -18.33 3.95 -15.51
CA LYS A 81 -17.37 4.90 -16.11
C LYS A 81 -17.04 6.01 -15.13
N GLU A 82 -16.40 5.64 -14.03
CA GLU A 82 -16.00 6.54 -12.94
C GLU A 82 -14.48 6.59 -12.84
N GLU A 83 -13.95 7.78 -12.58
CA GLU A 83 -12.52 7.98 -12.37
C GLU A 83 -12.07 7.33 -11.05
N ILE A 84 -10.94 6.63 -11.09
CA ILE A 84 -10.33 6.01 -9.92
C ILE A 84 -9.57 7.07 -9.14
N LYS A 85 -9.97 7.27 -7.88
CA LYS A 85 -9.26 8.12 -6.93
C LYS A 85 -8.41 7.25 -6.01
N VAL A 86 -7.09 7.32 -6.17
CA VAL A 86 -6.15 6.64 -5.28
C VAL A 86 -6.04 7.42 -3.98
N ILE A 87 -6.21 6.72 -2.85
CA ILE A 87 -5.98 7.25 -1.50
C ILE A 87 -4.82 6.50 -0.87
N TYR A 88 -3.92 7.23 -0.20
CA TYR A 88 -2.75 6.64 0.45
C TYR A 88 -2.49 7.29 1.81
N ARG A 89 -1.61 6.68 2.62
CA ARG A 89 -1.15 7.24 3.90
C ARG A 89 -0.14 8.36 3.67
N ALA A 90 -0.46 9.58 4.14
CA ALA A 90 0.40 10.75 4.04
C ALA A 90 1.58 10.72 5.02
N ASP A 91 1.40 10.06 6.17
CA ASP A 91 2.41 9.93 7.22
C ASP A 91 3.22 8.62 7.09
N GLY A 92 4.36 8.58 7.78
CA GLY A 92 5.22 7.39 7.80
C GLY A 92 4.46 6.17 8.35
N SER A 93 4.35 5.12 7.53
CA SER A 93 3.50 3.96 7.83
C SER A 93 4.22 2.63 7.57
N GLY A 94 4.14 1.72 8.54
CA GLY A 94 4.63 0.35 8.39
C GLY A 94 3.89 -0.41 7.28
N THR A 95 2.56 -0.25 7.23
CA THR A 95 1.71 -0.79 6.15
C THR A 95 2.16 -0.29 4.78
N THR A 96 2.48 1.00 4.63
CA THR A 96 3.05 1.55 3.39
C THR A 96 4.38 0.89 3.05
N GLY A 97 5.25 0.67 4.06
CA GLY A 97 6.53 -0.03 3.88
C GLY A 97 6.35 -1.45 3.33
N VAL A 98 5.46 -2.24 3.93
CA VAL A 98 5.19 -3.61 3.47
C VAL A 98 4.53 -3.62 2.09
N PHE A 99 3.56 -2.73 1.86
CA PHE A 99 2.83 -2.66 0.60
C PHE A 99 3.72 -2.24 -0.58
N THR A 100 4.54 -1.20 -0.40
CA THR A 100 5.45 -0.73 -1.46
C THR A 100 6.61 -1.69 -1.74
N LYS A 101 7.04 -2.46 -0.74
CA LYS A 101 7.96 -3.59 -0.93
C LYS A 101 7.34 -4.68 -1.81
N HIS A 102 6.08 -5.03 -1.57
CA HIS A 102 5.34 -5.95 -2.45
C HIS A 102 5.26 -5.42 -3.88
N LEU A 103 4.85 -4.15 -4.07
CA LEU A 103 4.78 -3.52 -5.40
C LEU A 103 6.14 -3.53 -6.12
N SER A 104 7.23 -3.20 -5.42
CA SER A 104 8.59 -3.24 -5.96
C SER A 104 9.04 -4.66 -6.35
N THR A 105 8.51 -5.69 -5.69
CA THR A 105 8.82 -7.08 -5.99
C THR A 105 8.13 -7.57 -7.26
N ILE A 106 6.89 -7.13 -7.49
CA ILE A 106 6.04 -7.64 -8.59
C ILE A 106 6.06 -6.76 -9.84
N SER A 107 6.58 -5.53 -9.75
CA SER A 107 6.64 -4.58 -10.86
C SER A 107 8.02 -3.91 -10.93
N PRO A 108 8.82 -4.24 -11.95
CA PRO A 108 10.10 -3.57 -12.21
C PRO A 108 9.95 -2.06 -12.43
N GLU A 109 8.83 -1.64 -13.01
CA GLU A 109 8.53 -0.23 -13.24
C GLU A 109 8.25 0.51 -11.94
N TRP A 110 7.41 -0.06 -11.06
CA TRP A 110 7.20 0.49 -9.72
C TRP A 110 8.52 0.61 -8.96
N LYS A 111 9.32 -0.45 -8.97
CA LYS A 111 10.63 -0.47 -8.31
C LYS A 111 11.54 0.66 -8.78
N THR A 112 11.50 0.97 -10.09
CA THR A 112 12.35 1.99 -10.69
C THR A 112 11.82 3.41 -10.47
N GLN A 113 10.50 3.61 -10.55
CA GLN A 113 9.88 4.95 -10.48
C GLN A 113 9.56 5.40 -9.05
N VAL A 114 9.14 4.48 -8.18
CA VAL A 114 8.62 4.79 -6.84
C VAL A 114 9.47 4.15 -5.74
N GLY A 115 9.81 2.86 -5.90
CA GLY A 115 10.56 2.10 -4.91
C GLY A 115 9.72 1.70 -3.67
N GLU A 116 10.41 1.49 -2.56
CA GLU A 116 9.82 1.01 -1.29
C GLU A 116 10.22 1.88 -0.10
N GLY A 117 9.34 1.96 0.90
CA GLY A 117 9.62 2.67 2.13
C GLY A 117 8.38 2.97 2.95
N LYS A 118 8.58 3.41 4.20
CA LYS A 118 7.49 3.86 5.08
C LYS A 118 6.82 5.15 4.59
N SER A 119 7.49 5.87 3.67
CA SER A 119 6.98 7.01 2.91
C SER A 119 7.62 6.98 1.53
N VAL A 120 6.84 7.21 0.48
CA VAL A 120 7.29 7.25 -0.92
C VAL A 120 6.65 8.44 -1.64
N LYS A 121 7.22 8.86 -2.76
CA LYS A 121 6.60 9.85 -3.63
C LYS A 121 5.56 9.15 -4.52
N TRP A 122 4.32 9.12 -4.06
CA TRP A 122 3.21 8.52 -4.81
C TRP A 122 3.02 9.23 -6.17
N PRO A 123 2.90 8.50 -7.29
CA PRO A 123 2.71 9.09 -8.61
C PRO A 123 1.40 9.90 -8.72
N ILE A 124 0.35 9.39 -8.08
CA ILE A 124 -0.99 9.96 -8.08
C ILE A 124 -1.67 9.77 -6.71
N GLY A 125 -2.81 10.42 -6.54
CA GLY A 125 -3.71 10.20 -5.40
C GLY A 125 -3.62 11.27 -4.31
N VAL A 126 -4.43 11.09 -3.28
CA VAL A 126 -4.55 12.01 -2.15
C VAL A 126 -4.06 11.32 -0.88
N GLY A 127 -3.19 12.01 -0.15
CA GLY A 127 -2.66 11.54 1.12
C GLY A 127 -3.61 11.85 2.29
N GLY A 128 -4.05 10.81 2.99
CA GLY A 128 -4.78 10.90 4.25
C GLY A 128 -3.86 10.74 5.46
N LYS A 129 -4.10 11.51 6.53
CA LYS A 129 -3.33 11.42 7.77
C LYS A 129 -3.85 10.26 8.63
N GLY A 130 -2.96 9.37 9.06
CA GLY A 130 -3.33 8.23 9.90
C GLY A 130 -4.21 7.22 9.15
N ASN A 131 -4.61 6.15 9.85
CA ASN A 131 -5.52 5.17 9.26
C ASN A 131 -6.92 5.74 9.03
N GLU A 132 -7.41 6.61 9.93
CA GLU A 132 -8.76 7.19 9.78
C GLU A 132 -8.86 8.16 8.60
N GLY A 133 -7.73 8.69 8.12
CA GLY A 133 -7.69 9.58 6.96
C GLY A 133 -7.74 8.85 5.61
N VAL A 134 -7.66 7.52 5.59
CA VAL A 134 -7.76 6.71 4.37
C VAL A 134 -9.22 6.26 4.21
N THR A 135 -10.03 7.09 3.55
CA THR A 135 -11.49 6.89 3.33
C THR A 135 -11.87 7.05 1.87
#